data_AF-A0A4Q0Z1R1-F1
#
_entry.id   AF-A0A4Q0Z1R1-F1
#
_cell.length_a   1.000
_cell.length_b   1.000
_cell.length_c   1.000
_cell.angle_alpha   90.00
_cell.angle_beta   90.00
_cell.angle_gamma   90.00
#
_symmetry.space_group_name_H-M   'P 1'
#
loop_
_entity.id
_entity.type
_entity.pdbx_description
1 polymer ?
#
loop_
_entity_poly.entity_id
_entity_poly.type
_entity_poly.pdbx_seq_one_letter_code
_entity_poly.pdbx_strand_id
1 'polypeptide(L)'
;MPDIGSVSAAIATIKTSIDIAKVIKDSNNSLDEAERKLKIADLISSLADVKIELAEVQDLLRDKDSEIRDLKEKINEKESLIFDGKFYWKDGDKVPFCTVCKEKEEKYHHLTYVKNNSWGQELHYCKICNSKYYG
;
A
#
# COMPACT_ATOMS: atom_id res chain seq x y z
N MET A 1 2.13 1.73 -17.13
CA MET A 1 2.07 1.82 -15.65
C MET A 1 3.31 2.58 -15.24
N PRO A 2 3.19 3.71 -14.53
CA PRO A 2 4.35 4.49 -14.13
C PRO A 2 5.21 3.66 -13.17
N ASP A 3 6.50 3.48 -13.49
CA ASP A 3 7.47 2.71 -12.72
C ASP A 3 8.74 3.55 -12.47
N ILE A 4 9.81 2.95 -11.94
CA ILE A 4 11.10 3.64 -11.77
C ILE A 4 11.61 4.30 -13.06
N GLY A 5 11.22 3.78 -14.23
CA GLY A 5 11.48 4.36 -15.54
C GLY A 5 10.75 5.68 -15.76
N SER A 6 9.51 5.84 -15.28
CA SER A 6 8.78 7.11 -15.37
C SER A 6 9.40 8.23 -14.53
N VAL A 7 9.93 7.90 -13.34
CA VAL A 7 10.70 8.86 -12.52
C VAL A 7 12.04 9.21 -13.21
N SER A 8 12.68 8.23 -13.83
CA SER A 8 13.93 8.45 -14.58
C SER A 8 13.72 9.32 -15.81
N ALA A 9 12.57 9.18 -16.50
CA ALA A 9 12.16 10.03 -17.62
C ALA A 9 11.96 11.48 -17.17
N ALA A 10 11.23 11.71 -16.06
CA ALA A 10 11.07 13.02 -15.45
C ALA A 10 12.41 13.71 -15.15
N ILE A 11 13.38 12.98 -14.60
CA ILE A 11 14.73 13.51 -14.31
C ILE A 11 15.47 13.88 -15.61
N ALA A 12 15.34 13.07 -16.67
CA ALA A 12 15.96 13.36 -17.95
C ALA A 12 15.37 14.62 -18.60
N THR A 13 14.06 14.80 -18.56
CA THR A 13 13.37 15.98 -19.10
C THR A 13 13.75 17.25 -18.35
N ILE A 14 13.83 17.19 -17.00
CA ILE A 14 14.33 18.30 -16.17
C ILE A 14 15.77 18.68 -16.55
N LYS A 15 16.64 17.70 -16.81
CA LYS A 15 18.02 17.95 -17.25
C LYS A 15 18.05 18.72 -18.57
N THR A 16 17.24 18.32 -19.54
CA THR A 16 17.11 19.01 -20.83
C THR A 16 16.68 20.47 -20.63
N SER A 17 15.66 20.71 -19.79
CA SER A 17 15.22 22.07 -19.43
C SER A 17 16.36 22.91 -18.82
N ILE A 18 17.13 22.34 -17.91
CA ILE A 18 18.29 23.02 -17.27
C ILE A 18 19.35 23.37 -18.30
N ASP A 19 19.65 22.47 -19.23
CA ASP A 19 20.66 22.70 -20.25
C ASP A 19 20.21 23.80 -21.24
N ILE A 20 18.93 23.85 -21.60
CA ILE A 20 18.37 24.97 -22.40
C ILE A 20 18.48 26.30 -21.64
N ALA A 21 18.15 26.32 -20.35
CA ALA A 21 18.24 27.52 -19.52
C ALA A 21 19.70 28.02 -19.37
N LYS A 22 20.67 27.11 -19.27
CA LYS A 22 22.11 27.46 -19.27
C LYS A 22 22.53 28.09 -20.58
N VAL A 23 22.14 27.50 -21.72
CA VAL A 23 22.43 28.08 -23.04
C VAL A 23 21.87 29.50 -23.15
N ILE A 24 20.63 29.74 -22.71
CA ILE A 24 20.03 31.09 -22.71
C ILE A 24 20.84 32.06 -21.82
N LYS A 25 21.22 31.62 -20.61
CA LYS A 25 21.99 32.43 -19.64
C LYS A 25 23.40 32.78 -20.15
N ASP A 26 24.10 31.82 -20.72
CA ASP A 26 25.51 31.98 -21.13
C ASP A 26 25.64 32.81 -22.43
N SER A 27 24.55 32.94 -23.19
CA SER A 27 24.52 33.62 -24.49
C SER A 27 24.32 35.14 -24.44
N ASN A 28 24.67 35.80 -23.34
CA ASN A 28 24.24 37.16 -23.01
C ASN A 28 24.40 38.20 -24.15
N ASN A 29 25.33 38.04 -25.10
CA ASN A 29 25.51 38.95 -26.24
C ASN A 29 25.62 38.30 -27.64
N SER A 30 25.41 36.98 -27.81
CA SER A 30 25.66 36.28 -29.10
C SER A 30 24.43 35.74 -29.82
N LEU A 31 23.30 35.55 -29.12
CA LEU A 31 22.06 35.04 -29.72
C LEU A 31 21.21 36.17 -30.31
N ASP A 32 20.85 36.03 -31.59
CA ASP A 32 19.80 36.82 -32.25
C ASP A 32 18.43 36.57 -31.59
N GLU A 33 17.54 37.56 -31.66
CA GLU A 33 16.20 37.53 -31.09
C GLU A 33 15.36 36.32 -31.54
N ALA A 34 15.50 35.89 -32.80
CA ALA A 34 14.81 34.70 -33.31
C ALA A 34 15.27 33.42 -32.60
N GLU A 35 16.59 33.28 -32.38
CA GLU A 35 17.17 32.12 -31.71
C GLU A 35 16.82 32.09 -30.21
N ARG A 36 16.73 33.26 -29.56
CA ARG A 36 16.23 33.38 -28.17
C ARG A 36 14.78 32.92 -28.05
N LYS A 37 13.91 33.34 -28.97
CA LYS A 37 12.50 32.93 -28.98
C LYS A 37 12.35 31.42 -29.17
N LEU A 38 13.16 30.82 -30.04
CA LEU A 38 13.17 29.37 -30.25
C LEU A 38 13.61 28.62 -28.98
N LYS A 39 14.70 29.04 -28.32
CA LYS A 39 15.15 28.41 -27.07
C LYS A 39 14.16 28.55 -25.92
N ILE A 40 13.45 29.67 -25.83
CA ILE A 40 12.37 29.85 -24.86
C ILE A 40 11.20 28.90 -25.17
N ALA A 41 10.83 28.72 -26.44
CA ALA A 41 9.80 27.77 -26.84
C ALA A 41 10.20 26.32 -26.49
N ASP A 42 11.45 25.93 -26.76
CA ASP A 42 11.99 24.62 -26.39
C ASP A 42 11.93 24.39 -24.87
N LEU A 43 12.30 25.42 -24.09
CA LEU A 43 12.22 25.37 -22.63
C LEU A 43 10.79 25.20 -22.13
N ILE A 44 9.83 25.95 -22.70
CA ILE A 44 8.41 25.84 -22.36
C ILE A 44 7.88 24.45 -22.68
N SER A 45 8.24 23.88 -23.84
CA SER A 45 7.87 22.51 -24.20
C SER A 45 8.42 21.50 -23.20
N SER A 46 9.71 21.60 -22.87
CA SER A 46 10.35 20.69 -21.92
C SER A 46 9.73 20.79 -20.51
N LEU A 47 9.35 22.00 -20.06
CA LEU A 47 8.61 22.17 -18.80
C LEU A 47 7.20 21.56 -18.83
N ALA A 48 6.52 21.61 -19.98
CA ALA A 48 5.20 21.00 -20.15
C ALA A 48 5.28 19.47 -20.04
N ASP A 49 6.31 18.87 -20.64
CA ASP A 49 6.58 17.44 -20.54
C ASP A 49 6.83 17.02 -19.08
N VAL A 50 7.67 17.77 -18.35
CA VAL A 50 7.89 17.52 -16.90
C VAL A 50 6.58 17.58 -16.10
N LYS A 51 5.68 18.51 -16.43
CA LYS A 51 4.40 18.64 -15.73
C LYS A 51 3.51 17.42 -15.95
N ILE A 52 3.52 16.83 -17.14
CA ILE A 52 2.78 15.61 -17.46
C ILE A 52 3.38 14.44 -16.67
N GLU A 53 4.70 14.24 -16.76
CA GLU A 53 5.38 13.15 -16.06
C GLU A 53 5.19 13.25 -14.53
N LEU A 54 5.19 14.46 -13.97
CA LEU A 54 4.94 14.67 -12.54
C LEU A 54 3.50 14.34 -12.13
N ALA A 55 2.51 14.61 -13.00
CA ALA A 55 1.12 14.23 -12.74
C ALA A 55 0.98 12.71 -12.66
N GLU A 56 1.64 11.97 -13.55
CA GLU A 56 1.65 10.51 -13.52
C GLU A 56 2.30 9.95 -12.24
N VAL A 57 3.40 10.58 -11.78
CA VAL A 57 4.03 10.22 -10.50
C VAL A 57 3.11 10.52 -9.31
N GLN A 58 2.36 11.63 -9.33
CA GLN A 58 1.40 11.94 -8.27
C GLN A 58 0.28 10.89 -8.18
N ASP A 59 -0.22 10.42 -9.31
CA ASP A 59 -1.26 9.39 -9.34
C ASP A 59 -0.71 8.05 -8.85
N LEU A 60 0.52 7.67 -9.24
CA LEU A 60 1.19 6.48 -8.70
C LEU A 60 1.34 6.54 -7.17
N LEU A 61 1.72 7.70 -6.62
CA LEU A 61 1.85 7.89 -5.17
C LEU A 61 0.50 7.72 -4.47
N ARG A 62 -0.58 8.28 -5.03
CA ARG A 62 -1.94 8.12 -4.48
C ARG A 62 -2.37 6.67 -4.44
N ASP A 63 -2.13 5.92 -5.51
CA ASP A 63 -2.46 4.50 -5.58
C ASP A 63 -1.69 3.71 -4.52
N LYS A 64 -0.38 3.99 -4.37
CA LYS A 64 0.46 3.35 -3.37
C LYS A 64 0.07 3.70 -1.94
N ASP A 65 -0.29 4.95 -1.67
CA ASP A 65 -0.78 5.36 -0.35
C ASP A 65 -2.11 4.68 0.00
N SER A 66 -3.01 4.50 -0.98
CA SER A 66 -4.25 3.74 -0.79
C SER A 66 -3.96 2.28 -0.45
N GLU A 67 -3.08 1.63 -1.21
CA GLU A 67 -2.67 0.25 -0.96
C GLU A 67 -2.03 0.08 0.42
N ILE A 68 -1.18 1.03 0.83
CA ILE A 68 -0.58 1.03 2.18
C ILE A 68 -1.65 1.18 3.26
N ARG A 69 -2.65 2.05 3.08
CA ARG A 69 -3.75 2.20 4.04
C ARG A 69 -4.54 0.91 4.17
N ASP A 70 -4.94 0.30 3.05
CA ASP A 70 -5.70 -0.94 3.03
C ASP A 70 -4.92 -2.10 3.69
N LEU A 71 -3.61 -2.16 3.47
CA LEU A 71 -2.74 -3.14 4.13
C LEU A 71 -2.62 -2.88 5.62
N LYS A 72 -2.49 -1.63 6.06
CA LYS A 72 -2.45 -1.26 7.48
C LYS A 72 -3.76 -1.61 8.19
N GLU A 73 -4.90 -1.37 7.56
CA GLU A 73 -6.22 -1.75 8.10
C GLU A 73 -6.30 -3.27 8.30
N LYS A 74 -5.91 -4.05 7.28
CA LYS A 74 -5.86 -5.52 7.38
C LYS A 74 -4.92 -6.00 8.49
N ILE A 75 -3.77 -5.36 8.69
CA ILE A 75 -2.84 -5.70 9.77
C ILE A 75 -3.50 -5.40 11.12
N ASN A 76 -4.10 -4.23 11.30
CA ASN A 76 -4.75 -3.84 12.55
C ASN A 76 -5.91 -4.79 12.91
N GLU A 77 -6.66 -5.28 11.92
CA GLU A 77 -7.67 -6.32 12.14
C GLU A 77 -7.05 -7.64 12.64
N LYS A 78 -5.88 -8.02 12.11
CA LYS A 78 -5.16 -9.25 12.52
C LYS A 78 -4.52 -9.15 13.91
N GLU A 79 -4.15 -7.95 14.37
CA GLU A 79 -3.46 -7.72 15.66
C GLU A 79 -4.38 -7.72 16.88
N SER A 80 -5.70 -7.70 16.70
CA SER A 80 -6.65 -7.60 17.82
C SER A 80 -6.91 -8.90 18.60
N LEU A 81 -6.16 -9.98 18.34
CA LEU A 81 -6.34 -11.26 19.03
C LEU A 81 -5.33 -11.49 20.16
N ILE A 82 -5.86 -11.79 21.34
CA ILE A 82 -5.12 -12.20 22.53
C ILE A 82 -5.24 -13.72 22.67
N PHE A 83 -4.10 -14.40 22.80
CA PHE A 83 -4.08 -15.82 23.12
C PHE A 83 -4.02 -16.01 24.64
N ASP A 84 -5.00 -16.70 25.23
CA ASP A 84 -5.10 -16.90 26.70
C ASP A 84 -4.39 -18.18 27.19
N GLY A 85 -3.69 -18.89 26.30
CA GLY A 85 -3.06 -20.19 26.58
C GLY A 85 -3.90 -21.39 26.09
N LYS A 86 -5.18 -21.19 25.74
CA LYS A 86 -6.08 -22.24 25.22
C LYS A 86 -6.77 -21.82 23.93
N PHE A 87 -7.13 -20.55 23.80
CA PHE A 87 -7.91 -19.98 22.71
C PHE A 87 -7.42 -18.60 22.30
N TYR A 88 -7.72 -18.21 21.07
CA TYR A 88 -7.60 -16.82 20.65
C TYR A 88 -8.90 -16.07 20.92
N TRP A 89 -8.79 -14.86 21.47
CA TRP A 89 -9.89 -13.97 21.81
C TRP A 89 -9.73 -12.65 21.12
N LYS A 90 -10.82 -12.07 20.62
CA LYS A 90 -10.83 -10.68 20.18
C LYS A 90 -11.39 -9.81 21.30
N ASP A 91 -10.80 -8.64 21.51
CA ASP A 91 -11.33 -7.68 22.47
C ASP A 91 -12.82 -7.37 22.17
N GLY A 92 -13.65 -7.41 23.20
CA GLY A 92 -15.11 -7.26 23.10
C GLY A 92 -15.89 -8.48 22.58
N ASP A 93 -15.23 -9.55 22.11
CA ASP A 93 -15.91 -10.76 21.65
C ASP A 93 -16.15 -11.75 22.81
N LYS A 94 -17.32 -12.39 22.80
CA LYS A 94 -17.74 -13.34 23.86
C LYS A 94 -17.41 -14.79 23.51
N VAL A 95 -17.01 -15.05 22.26
CA VAL A 95 -16.79 -16.40 21.76
C VAL A 95 -15.35 -16.53 21.26
N PRO A 96 -14.58 -17.53 21.73
CA PRO A 96 -13.21 -17.72 21.30
C PRO A 96 -13.12 -18.25 19.86
N PHE A 97 -11.96 -18.05 19.23
CA PHE A 97 -11.64 -18.56 17.90
C PHE A 97 -10.87 -19.89 17.97
N CYS A 98 -11.04 -20.71 16.93
CA CYS A 98 -10.33 -21.98 16.77
C CYS A 98 -8.83 -21.76 16.52
N THR A 99 -8.00 -22.28 17.43
CA THR A 99 -6.53 -22.21 17.34
C THR A 99 -5.99 -22.91 16.09
N VAL A 100 -6.55 -24.07 15.71
CA VAL A 100 -6.08 -24.85 14.56
C VAL A 100 -6.32 -24.10 13.25
N CYS A 101 -7.53 -23.55 13.05
CA CYS A 101 -7.84 -22.78 11.84
C CYS A 101 -7.00 -21.49 11.77
N LYS A 102 -6.73 -20.85 12.92
CA LYS A 102 -5.88 -19.67 12.98
C LYS A 102 -4.44 -20.00 12.62
N GLU A 103 -3.84 -21.02 13.23
CA GLU A 103 -2.41 -21.32 13.05
C GLU A 103 -2.10 -21.98 11.72
N LYS A 104 -3.04 -22.74 11.15
CA LYS A 104 -2.84 -23.43 9.87
C LYS A 104 -3.17 -22.56 8.66
N GLU A 105 -4.20 -21.71 8.76
CA GLU A 105 -4.79 -21.03 7.60
C GLU A 105 -4.97 -19.51 7.79
N GLU A 106 -4.51 -18.95 8.92
CA GLU A 106 -4.77 -17.57 9.33
C GLU A 106 -6.26 -17.18 9.39
N LYS A 107 -7.17 -18.17 9.55
CA LYS A 107 -8.62 -17.94 9.57
C LYS A 107 -9.19 -17.87 10.98
N TYR A 108 -10.12 -16.94 11.14
CA TYR A 108 -10.81 -16.69 12.41
C TYR A 108 -12.20 -17.33 12.38
N HIS A 109 -12.32 -18.53 12.94
CA HIS A 109 -13.61 -19.22 13.06
C HIS A 109 -14.00 -19.36 14.53
N HIS A 110 -15.14 -18.80 14.91
CA HIS A 110 -15.71 -18.93 16.26
C HIS A 110 -15.96 -20.39 16.62
N LEU A 111 -15.60 -20.74 17.85
CA LEU A 111 -15.89 -22.04 18.43
C LEU A 111 -17.34 -22.09 18.92
N THR A 112 -17.96 -23.25 18.79
CA THR A 112 -19.28 -23.52 19.39
C THR A 112 -19.11 -24.13 20.77
N TYR A 113 -19.74 -23.54 21.78
CA TYR A 113 -19.74 -24.05 23.16
C TYR A 113 -20.90 -25.04 23.38
N VAL A 114 -20.60 -26.14 24.06
CA VAL A 114 -21.55 -27.18 24.44
C VAL A 114 -21.39 -27.45 25.94
N LYS A 115 -22.41 -27.09 26.72
CA LYS A 115 -22.40 -27.16 28.19
C LYS A 115 -22.58 -28.58 28.75
N ASN A 116 -23.22 -29.48 28.00
CA ASN A 116 -23.49 -30.85 28.42
C ASN A 116 -23.46 -31.77 27.19
N ASN A 117 -22.28 -32.32 26.88
CA ASN A 117 -22.23 -33.47 26.00
C ASN A 117 -22.77 -34.73 26.73
N SER A 118 -22.93 -35.85 26.03
CA SER A 118 -23.44 -37.11 26.61
C SER A 118 -22.63 -37.66 27.80
N TRP A 119 -21.48 -37.06 28.12
CA TRP A 119 -20.59 -37.41 29.22
C TRP A 119 -20.53 -36.34 30.33
N GLY A 120 -21.37 -35.30 30.27
CA GLY A 120 -21.45 -34.24 31.26
C GLY A 120 -20.26 -33.27 31.27
N GLN A 121 -19.48 -33.24 30.18
CA GLN A 121 -18.31 -32.35 30.06
C GLN A 121 -18.61 -31.14 29.17
N GLU A 122 -18.02 -30.01 29.53
CA GLU A 122 -18.04 -28.80 28.70
C GLU A 122 -17.05 -28.93 27.53
N LEU A 123 -17.46 -28.49 26.35
CA LEU A 123 -16.69 -28.63 25.12
C LEU A 123 -16.82 -27.36 24.26
N HIS A 124 -15.70 -26.85 23.77
CA HIS A 124 -15.67 -25.98 22.60
C HIS A 124 -15.30 -26.81 21.36
N TYR A 125 -16.03 -26.64 20.26
CA TYR A 125 -15.70 -27.32 19.01
C TYR A 125 -15.77 -26.41 17.78
N CYS A 126 -14.90 -26.64 16.82
CA CYS A 126 -14.87 -25.93 15.55
C CYS A 126 -15.72 -26.67 14.51
N LYS A 127 -16.67 -25.99 13.87
CA LYS A 127 -17.48 -26.57 12.78
C LYS A 127 -16.74 -26.70 11.44
N ILE A 128 -15.57 -26.07 11.32
CA ILE A 128 -14.79 -26.03 10.08
C ILE A 128 -13.76 -27.16 10.05
N CYS A 129 -12.96 -27.30 11.10
CA CYS A 129 -11.91 -28.33 11.18
C CYS A 129 -12.21 -29.48 12.15
N ASN A 130 -13.37 -29.47 12.82
CA ASN A 130 -13.80 -30.48 13.80
C ASN A 130 -12.90 -30.63 15.04
N SER A 131 -11.99 -29.68 15.30
CA SER A 131 -11.19 -29.65 16.53
C SER A 131 -12.08 -29.49 17.76
N LYS A 132 -11.72 -30.18 18.84
CA LYS A 132 -12.45 -30.26 20.10
C LYS A 132 -11.53 -29.86 21.25
N TYR A 133 -12.03 -28.99 22.12
CA TYR A 133 -11.32 -28.45 23.28
C TYR A 133 -12.16 -28.70 24.52
N TYR A 134 -11.71 -29.63 25.34
CA TYR A 134 -12.44 -30.06 26.54
C TYR A 134 -12.14 -29.11 27.70
N GLY A 135 -13.18 -28.78 28.47
CA GLY A 135 -13.14 -27.98 29.69
C GLY A 135 -12.36 -28.65 30.80
#